data_AF-A0A135SWK3-F1
#
_entry.id   AF-A0A135SWK3-F1
#
_cell.length_a   1.000
_cell.length_b   1.000
_cell.length_c   1.000
_cell.angle_alpha   90.00
_cell.angle_beta   90.00
_cell.angle_gamma   90.00
#
_symmetry.space_group_name_H-M   'P 1'
#
loop_
_entity.id
_entity.type
_entity.pdbx_description
1 polymer ?
#
loop_
_entity_poly.entity_id
_entity_poly.type
_entity_poly.pdbx_seq_one_letter_code
_entity_poly.pdbx_strand_id
1 'polypeptide(L)'
;MDSKIPSGFPGPQKAIRSGSKCRTAVTAALSVLTVTALIRGNFFPGPWSLAGSGSTFKQSADSEWTWSSIKPSRTLEWHSCFENGEYDCARLDVPMDWQEPSDDHRVVLAVTRIRATDKSDYRGPVIFNPGGPGGSGVWSLKNHGKMLQEIIGVNHVSLNIYRSSQDSSFEKSYNI
;
A
#
# COMPACT_ATOMS: atom_id res chain seq x y z
N MET A 1 -50.32 4.24 -33.40
CA MET A 1 -49.00 3.79 -33.88
C MET A 1 -47.96 4.24 -32.84
N ASP A 2 -48.21 3.97 -31.56
CA ASP A 2 -47.84 2.73 -30.85
C ASP A 2 -46.37 2.75 -30.39
N SER A 3 -46.20 3.40 -29.25
CA SER A 3 -45.03 3.35 -28.38
C SER A 3 -44.91 1.96 -27.76
N LYS A 4 -43.78 1.28 -27.95
CA LYS A 4 -43.49 0.04 -27.22
C LYS A 4 -42.11 0.09 -26.58
N ILE A 5 -42.13 0.31 -25.26
CA ILE A 5 -41.00 0.18 -24.34
C ILE A 5 -40.85 -1.31 -24.01
N PRO A 6 -39.65 -1.92 -24.08
CA PRO A 6 -39.39 -3.21 -23.47
C PRO A 6 -39.03 -3.06 -21.99
N SER A 7 -39.88 -3.64 -21.14
CA SER A 7 -39.72 -3.86 -19.71
C SER A 7 -38.89 -5.12 -19.43
N GLY A 8 -37.92 -5.07 -18.52
CA GLY A 8 -37.37 -6.28 -17.90
C GLY A 8 -35.99 -6.13 -17.26
N PHE A 9 -35.95 -5.66 -16.01
CA PHE A 9 -34.81 -5.86 -15.11
C PHE A 9 -35.13 -7.03 -14.16
N PRO A 10 -34.28 -8.07 -14.05
CA PRO A 10 -34.44 -9.10 -13.03
C PRO A 10 -33.93 -8.60 -11.67
N GLY A 11 -34.77 -8.80 -10.65
CA GLY A 11 -34.50 -8.43 -9.25
C GLY A 11 -33.49 -9.36 -8.53
N PRO A 12 -33.12 -9.01 -7.28
CA PRO A 12 -32.06 -9.68 -6.55
C PRO A 12 -32.47 -11.07 -6.01
N GLN A 13 -31.63 -12.06 -6.25
CA GLN A 13 -31.75 -13.41 -5.71
C GLN A 13 -31.29 -13.45 -4.25
N LYS A 14 -32.14 -13.95 -3.34
CA LYS A 14 -31.84 -14.14 -1.92
C LYS A 14 -30.93 -15.35 -1.69
N ALA A 15 -30.05 -15.19 -0.70
CA ALA A 15 -29.11 -16.18 -0.18
C ALA A 15 -29.79 -17.47 0.29
N ILE A 16 -29.20 -18.62 -0.08
CA ILE A 16 -29.50 -19.93 0.52
C ILE A 16 -28.35 -20.28 1.46
N ARG A 17 -28.72 -20.43 2.73
CA ARG A 17 -27.89 -20.77 3.87
C ARG A 17 -27.65 -22.28 3.86
N SER A 18 -26.40 -22.71 3.66
CA SER A 18 -26.03 -24.13 3.74
C SER A 18 -25.87 -24.53 5.21
N GLY A 19 -26.70 -25.47 5.66
CA GLY A 19 -26.54 -26.16 6.92
C GLY A 19 -26.26 -27.64 6.66
N SER A 20 -25.18 -28.17 7.24
CA SER A 20 -25.07 -29.61 7.44
C SER A 20 -24.05 -29.99 8.52
N LYS A 21 -24.63 -30.42 9.65
CA LYS A 21 -24.33 -31.63 10.44
C LYS A 21 -23.14 -31.62 11.41
N CYS A 22 -23.53 -31.43 12.68
CA CYS A 22 -22.98 -32.03 13.89
C CYS A 22 -22.80 -33.56 13.74
N ARG A 23 -21.66 -34.09 14.23
CA ARG A 23 -21.29 -35.49 14.60
C ARG A 23 -19.75 -35.57 14.54
N THR A 24 -18.94 -36.07 15.48
CA THR A 24 -19.11 -36.97 16.64
C THR A 24 -17.83 -36.89 17.52
N ALA A 25 -18.00 -37.24 18.79
CA ALA A 25 -17.04 -37.97 19.65
C ALA A 25 -15.85 -37.23 20.28
N VAL A 26 -16.10 -36.84 21.54
CA VAL A 26 -15.14 -36.70 22.64
C VAL A 26 -14.40 -38.04 22.86
N THR A 27 -13.07 -38.02 22.90
CA THR A 27 -12.25 -39.03 23.59
C THR A 27 -11.27 -38.33 24.52
N ALA A 28 -11.20 -38.86 25.74
CA ALA A 28 -10.55 -38.29 26.90
C ALA A 28 -9.18 -38.94 27.18
N ALA A 29 -8.45 -38.29 28.10
CA ALA A 29 -7.51 -38.85 29.07
C ALA A 29 -6.00 -38.96 28.73
N LEU A 30 -5.25 -38.01 29.31
CA LEU A 30 -4.01 -38.12 30.09
C LEU A 30 -3.22 -39.45 30.09
N SER A 31 -1.91 -39.36 29.81
CA SER A 31 -0.90 -40.20 30.47
C SER A 31 0.47 -39.49 30.56
N VAL A 32 1.00 -39.44 31.78
CA VAL A 32 2.24 -38.79 32.23
C VAL A 32 3.35 -39.83 32.41
N LEU A 33 4.59 -39.51 31.97
CA LEU A 33 5.92 -40.10 32.28
C LEU A 33 6.17 -41.60 31.95
N THR A 34 7.20 -41.93 31.14
CA THR A 34 8.53 -42.48 31.52
C THR A 34 9.21 -42.88 30.17
N VAL A 35 10.52 -42.80 29.86
CA VAL A 35 11.72 -43.30 30.54
C VAL A 35 12.96 -42.53 30.02
N THR A 36 13.89 -42.35 30.95
CA THR A 36 15.21 -41.71 30.94
C THR A 36 16.24 -42.19 29.90
N ALA A 37 16.96 -41.20 29.36
CA ALA A 37 18.42 -41.14 29.15
C ALA A 37 19.21 -42.46 29.05
N LEU A 38 19.82 -42.70 27.88
CA LEU A 38 21.11 -43.39 27.76
C LEU A 38 22.12 -42.46 27.09
N ILE A 39 22.99 -41.89 27.92
CA ILE A 39 24.27 -41.31 27.54
C ILE A 39 25.29 -42.45 27.57
N ARG A 40 26.03 -42.67 26.48
CA ARG A 40 27.48 -42.99 26.50
C ARG A 40 28.06 -42.96 25.08
N GLY A 41 28.84 -41.92 24.81
CA GLY A 41 29.60 -41.78 23.56
C GLY A 41 30.24 -40.40 23.48
N ASN A 42 31.22 -40.17 24.35
CA ASN A 42 32.02 -38.94 24.42
C ASN A 42 33.13 -38.97 23.34
N PHE A 43 33.66 -37.79 23.01
CA PHE A 43 34.94 -37.52 22.31
C PHE A 43 35.00 -37.65 20.78
N PHE A 44 34.74 -36.55 20.07
CA PHE A 44 35.61 -36.02 19.01
C PHE A 44 35.25 -34.54 18.73
N PRO A 45 36.04 -33.53 19.16
CA PRO A 45 35.95 -32.20 18.59
C PRO A 45 36.85 -32.16 17.36
N GLY A 46 36.29 -32.41 16.19
CA GLY A 46 36.93 -32.12 14.90
C GLY A 46 36.24 -30.91 14.27
N PRO A 47 36.95 -29.86 13.86
CA PRO A 47 36.33 -28.69 13.26
C PRO A 47 36.04 -28.99 11.80
N TRP A 48 34.87 -29.54 11.51
CA TRP A 48 34.29 -29.39 10.18
C TRP A 48 33.41 -28.15 10.28
N SER A 49 34.05 -26.98 10.18
CA SER A 49 33.35 -25.83 9.65
C SER A 49 32.95 -26.22 8.24
N LEU A 50 31.71 -26.69 8.08
CA LEU A 50 31.01 -26.48 6.83
C LEU A 50 31.03 -24.98 6.64
N ALA A 51 31.99 -24.52 5.85
CA ALA A 51 31.91 -23.23 5.18
C ALA A 51 30.66 -23.32 4.32
N GLY A 52 29.51 -23.09 4.94
CA GLY A 52 28.38 -22.53 4.25
C GLY A 52 28.94 -21.28 3.62
N SER A 53 29.10 -21.31 2.30
CA SER A 53 29.11 -20.11 1.50
C SER A 53 27.82 -19.39 1.84
N GLY A 54 27.84 -18.62 2.93
CA GLY A 54 27.00 -17.47 3.10
C GLY A 54 27.36 -16.61 1.93
N SER A 55 26.59 -16.75 0.85
CA SER A 55 26.48 -15.71 -0.15
C SER A 55 26.04 -14.49 0.66
N THR A 56 27.00 -13.68 1.08
CA THR A 56 26.74 -12.31 1.48
C THR A 56 26.19 -11.69 0.21
N PHE A 57 24.88 -11.77 0.04
CA PHE A 57 24.18 -10.88 -0.86
C PHE A 57 24.51 -9.50 -0.32
N LYS A 58 25.55 -8.91 -0.92
CA LYS A 58 25.84 -7.51 -0.81
C LYS A 58 24.66 -6.87 -1.51
N GLN A 59 23.59 -6.66 -0.75
CA GLN A 59 22.46 -5.84 -1.14
C GLN A 59 23.10 -4.48 -1.40
N SER A 60 23.41 -4.25 -2.68
CA SER A 60 23.68 -2.91 -3.18
C SER A 60 22.53 -2.08 -2.66
N ALA A 61 22.86 -1.05 -1.87
CA ALA A 61 21.92 -0.07 -1.40
C ALA A 61 21.37 0.69 -2.62
N ASP A 62 20.45 0.04 -3.34
CA ASP A 62 19.36 0.77 -3.98
C ASP A 62 18.71 1.51 -2.82
N SER A 63 18.78 2.83 -2.88
CA SER A 63 18.17 3.71 -1.90
C SER A 63 16.71 3.31 -1.74
N GLU A 64 16.41 2.53 -0.70
CA GLU A 64 15.07 2.17 -0.33
C GLU A 64 14.37 3.47 0.04
N TRP A 65 13.61 4.01 -0.91
CA TRP A 65 12.90 5.25 -0.69
C TRP A 65 11.87 5.01 0.40
N THR A 66 11.81 5.93 1.35
CA THR A 66 10.83 5.92 2.44
C THR A 66 10.08 7.24 2.46
N TRP A 67 8.78 7.20 2.71
CA TRP A 67 7.94 8.40 2.74
C TRP A 67 8.50 9.50 3.66
N SER A 68 8.95 9.11 4.84
CA SER A 68 9.51 10.00 5.86
C SER A 68 10.84 10.67 5.46
N SER A 69 11.55 10.14 4.46
CA SER A 69 12.78 10.75 3.94
C SER A 69 12.53 12.01 3.10
N ILE A 70 11.30 12.21 2.61
CA ILE A 70 10.92 13.43 1.90
C ILE A 70 10.74 14.55 2.92
N LYS A 71 11.49 15.64 2.77
CA LYS A 71 11.35 16.84 3.59
C LYS A 71 10.13 17.66 3.11
N PRO A 72 9.22 18.09 4.00
CA PRO A 72 8.16 19.02 3.63
C PRO A 72 8.73 20.35 3.10
N SER A 73 8.13 20.87 2.03
CA SER A 73 8.53 22.14 1.40
C SER A 73 7.30 22.98 1.05
N ARG A 74 7.47 24.30 0.97
CA ARG A 74 6.40 25.23 0.54
C ARG A 74 6.13 25.15 -0.96
N THR A 75 6.99 24.45 -1.70
CA THR A 75 6.86 24.17 -3.12
C THR A 75 6.87 22.66 -3.36
N LEU A 76 6.31 22.22 -4.49
CA LEU A 76 6.30 20.81 -4.85
C LEU A 76 7.69 20.36 -5.33
N GLU A 77 8.45 19.76 -4.40
CA GLU A 77 9.71 19.07 -4.67
C GLU A 77 9.43 17.59 -4.92
N TRP A 78 9.62 17.15 -6.17
CA TRP A 78 9.28 15.80 -6.60
C TRP A 78 10.42 14.82 -6.39
N HIS A 79 10.11 13.69 -5.76
CA HIS A 79 11.01 12.56 -5.57
C HIS A 79 10.42 11.31 -6.21
N SER A 80 11.27 10.54 -6.87
CA SER A 80 10.90 9.22 -7.39
C SER A 80 10.47 8.32 -6.22
N CYS A 81 9.30 7.71 -6.32
CA CYS A 81 8.71 6.84 -5.29
C CYS A 81 7.92 5.70 -5.92
N PHE A 82 7.77 4.60 -5.16
CA PHE A 82 7.04 3.39 -5.54
C PHE A 82 7.42 2.76 -6.91
N GLU A 83 7.06 1.50 -7.16
CA GLU A 83 7.20 0.81 -8.46
C GLU A 83 8.44 1.20 -9.30
N ASN A 84 9.64 1.15 -8.69
CA ASN A 84 10.92 1.52 -9.33
C ASN A 84 10.96 2.93 -9.95
N GLY A 85 10.26 3.88 -9.34
CA GLY A 85 10.22 5.28 -9.76
C GLY A 85 9.18 5.61 -10.81
N GLU A 86 8.16 4.78 -10.96
CA GLU A 86 7.03 5.09 -11.85
C GLU A 86 6.20 6.29 -11.35
N TYR A 87 6.16 6.49 -10.03
CA TYR A 87 5.47 7.60 -9.38
C TYR A 87 6.45 8.66 -8.92
N ASP A 88 5.95 9.90 -8.82
CA ASP A 88 6.63 10.96 -8.09
C ASP A 88 5.82 11.34 -6.85
N CYS A 89 6.50 11.56 -5.74
CA CYS A 89 5.94 11.95 -4.46
C CYS A 89 6.53 13.28 -3.99
N ALA A 90 5.72 14.08 -3.29
CA ALA A 90 6.12 15.35 -2.69
C ALA A 90 5.38 15.57 -1.37
N ARG A 91 5.99 16.32 -0.45
CA ARG A 91 5.34 16.78 0.79
C ARG A 91 5.22 18.29 0.76
N LEU A 92 3.99 18.76 0.61
CA LEU A 92 3.65 20.17 0.49
C LEU A 92 3.23 20.73 1.85
N ASP A 93 4.00 21.66 2.37
CA ASP A 93 3.70 22.39 3.58
C ASP A 93 2.76 23.57 3.29
N VAL A 94 1.54 23.55 3.86
CA VAL A 94 0.50 24.57 3.65
C VAL A 94 -0.02 25.15 4.96
N PRO A 95 -0.52 26.40 4.97
CA PRO A 95 -1.18 26.94 6.15
C PRO A 95 -2.46 26.14 6.46
N MET A 96 -2.78 26.01 7.75
CA MET A 96 -4.03 25.40 8.19
C MET A 96 -5.23 26.29 7.86
N ASP A 97 -5.07 27.61 8.05
CA ASP A 97 -6.07 28.61 7.68
C ASP A 97 -5.62 29.41 6.46
N TRP A 98 -6.42 29.35 5.40
CA TRP A 98 -6.14 30.08 4.15
C TRP A 98 -6.66 31.51 4.15
N GLN A 99 -7.59 31.86 5.05
CA GLN A 99 -8.10 33.22 5.22
C GLN A 99 -7.13 34.07 6.05
N GLU A 100 -6.44 33.44 6.99
CA GLU A 100 -5.41 34.05 7.82
C GLU A 100 -4.13 33.17 7.85
N PRO A 101 -3.32 33.18 6.77
CA PRO A 101 -2.15 32.33 6.68
C PRO A 101 -1.11 32.69 7.75
N SER A 102 -0.79 31.73 8.62
CA SER A 102 0.28 31.87 9.61
C SER A 102 1.28 30.72 9.54
N ASP A 103 2.47 30.95 10.08
CA ASP A 103 3.49 29.91 10.21
C ASP A 103 3.36 29.08 11.49
N ASP A 104 2.51 29.53 12.43
CA ASP A 104 2.28 28.86 13.72
C ASP A 104 1.36 27.63 13.59
N HIS A 105 0.50 27.62 12.57
CA HIS A 105 -0.45 26.54 12.31
C HIS A 105 -0.39 26.07 10.86
N ARG A 106 0.44 25.04 10.63
CA ARG A 106 0.66 24.47 9.31
C ARG A 106 0.36 22.98 9.27
N VAL A 107 0.04 22.48 8.09
CA VAL A 107 -0.18 21.06 7.83
C VAL A 107 0.63 20.62 6.63
N VAL A 108 1.14 19.39 6.70
CA VAL A 108 1.83 18.78 5.57
C VAL A 108 0.79 18.00 4.77
N LEU A 109 0.56 18.45 3.54
CA LEU A 109 -0.10 17.66 2.52
C LEU A 109 0.93 16.79 1.84
N ALA A 110 0.46 15.67 1.38
CA ALA A 110 1.26 14.72 0.70
C ALA A 110 0.63 14.47 -0.66
N VAL A 111 1.50 14.45 -1.66
CA VAL A 111 1.11 14.56 -3.06
C VAL A 111 1.81 13.45 -3.80
N THR A 112 1.05 12.65 -4.53
CA THR A 112 1.58 11.60 -5.39
C THR A 112 1.07 11.83 -6.79
N ARG A 113 1.90 11.58 -7.79
CA ARG A 113 1.50 11.63 -9.20
C ARG A 113 2.07 10.45 -9.98
N ILE A 114 1.32 10.03 -10.99
CA ILE A 114 1.82 9.15 -12.05
C ILE A 114 2.06 9.98 -13.31
N ARG A 115 3.25 9.84 -13.89
CA ARG A 115 3.70 10.68 -15.02
C ARG A 115 3.00 10.29 -16.32
N ALA A 116 2.68 11.29 -17.15
CA ALA A 116 2.26 11.04 -18.53
C ALA A 116 3.34 10.23 -19.26
N THR A 117 2.93 9.16 -19.94
CA THR A 117 3.83 8.31 -20.72
C THR A 117 4.09 8.91 -22.11
N ASP A 118 3.13 9.65 -22.66
CA ASP A 118 3.32 10.47 -23.86
C ASP A 118 3.39 11.96 -23.49
N LYS A 119 4.53 12.59 -23.79
CA LYS A 119 4.76 14.02 -23.55
C LYS A 119 4.67 14.87 -24.81
N SER A 120 4.53 14.25 -25.99
CA SER A 120 4.49 14.95 -27.27
C SER A 120 3.22 15.77 -27.45
N ASP A 121 2.10 15.28 -26.91
CA ASP A 121 0.80 15.97 -26.81
C ASP A 121 0.37 16.08 -25.35
N TYR A 122 1.22 16.63 -24.46
CA TYR A 122 0.88 16.74 -23.04
C TYR A 122 -0.33 17.67 -22.80
N ARG A 123 -1.38 17.13 -22.16
CA ARG A 123 -2.66 17.82 -21.95
C ARG A 123 -2.88 18.35 -20.54
N GLY A 124 -1.89 18.20 -19.67
CA GLY A 124 -1.92 18.75 -18.33
C GLY A 124 -2.27 17.73 -17.23
N PRO A 125 -2.38 18.22 -15.98
CA PRO A 125 -2.68 17.39 -14.83
C PRO A 125 -4.19 17.15 -14.64
N VAL A 126 -4.55 15.96 -14.19
CA VAL A 126 -5.88 15.59 -13.70
C VAL A 126 -5.78 15.27 -12.21
N ILE A 127 -6.58 15.96 -11.40
CA ILE A 127 -6.63 15.73 -9.96
C ILE A 127 -7.67 14.64 -9.69
N PHE A 128 -7.22 13.58 -9.02
CA PHE A 128 -8.04 12.44 -8.66
C PHE A 128 -8.30 12.42 -7.15
N ASN A 129 -9.58 12.36 -6.78
CA ASN A 129 -10.03 12.11 -5.42
C ASN A 129 -10.93 10.86 -5.42
N PRO A 130 -10.49 9.73 -4.83
CA PRO A 130 -11.25 8.47 -4.82
C PRO A 130 -12.57 8.53 -4.03
N GLY A 131 -12.84 9.62 -3.31
CA GLY A 131 -14.06 9.81 -2.52
C GLY A 131 -13.97 9.26 -1.10
N GLY A 132 -15.07 9.43 -0.34
CA GLY A 132 -15.12 9.18 1.10
C GLY A 132 -14.18 10.10 1.91
N PRO A 133 -14.34 10.18 3.23
CA PRO A 133 -13.31 10.70 4.12
C PRO A 133 -12.50 9.55 4.74
N GLY A 134 -11.19 9.73 4.91
CA GLY A 134 -10.30 8.82 5.65
C GLY A 134 -9.60 7.72 4.84
N GLY A 135 -9.90 7.58 3.54
CA GLY A 135 -9.12 6.74 2.63
C GLY A 135 -7.80 7.42 2.22
N SER A 136 -6.73 6.63 2.04
CA SER A 136 -5.45 7.15 1.53
C SER A 136 -5.53 7.32 0.02
N GLY A 137 -5.47 8.57 -0.44
CA GLY A 137 -5.43 8.86 -1.86
C GLY A 137 -4.11 8.43 -2.53
N VAL A 138 -3.00 8.30 -1.80
CA VAL A 138 -1.76 7.66 -2.30
C VAL A 138 -2.02 6.22 -2.62
N TRP A 139 -2.61 5.48 -1.69
CA TRP A 139 -2.91 4.09 -1.90
C TRP A 139 -3.82 3.92 -3.11
N SER A 140 -4.85 4.76 -3.24
CA SER A 140 -5.74 4.70 -4.39
C SER A 140 -5.02 4.98 -5.70
N LEU A 141 -4.16 6.01 -5.76
CA LEU A 141 -3.42 6.35 -6.97
C LEU A 141 -2.33 5.32 -7.30
N LYS A 142 -1.66 4.76 -6.30
CA LYS A 142 -0.67 3.69 -6.47
C LYS A 142 -1.29 2.42 -7.05
N ASN A 143 -2.47 2.04 -6.58
CA ASN A 143 -3.13 0.80 -7.00
C ASN A 143 -4.01 0.95 -8.25
N HIS A 144 -4.55 2.15 -8.51
CA HIS A 144 -5.48 2.39 -9.63
C HIS A 144 -4.95 3.41 -10.65
N GLY A 145 -3.76 3.98 -10.46
CA GLY A 145 -3.21 5.05 -11.30
C GLY A 145 -3.05 4.63 -12.77
N LYS A 146 -2.66 3.39 -13.02
CA LYS A 146 -2.59 2.84 -14.38
C LYS A 146 -3.95 2.70 -15.05
N MET A 147 -4.93 2.18 -14.32
CA MET A 147 -6.32 2.14 -14.80
C MET A 147 -6.84 3.54 -15.10
N LEU A 148 -6.53 4.53 -14.25
CA LEU A 148 -6.89 5.93 -14.50
C LEU A 148 -6.21 6.48 -15.76
N GLN A 149 -4.93 6.16 -16.00
CA GLN A 149 -4.23 6.57 -17.22
C GLN A 149 -4.83 5.97 -18.49
N GLU A 150 -5.38 4.75 -18.44
CA GLU A 150 -6.08 4.15 -19.58
C GLU A 150 -7.38 4.90 -19.92
N ILE A 151 -8.10 5.38 -18.90
CA ILE A 151 -9.37 6.11 -19.09
C ILE A 151 -9.11 7.57 -19.52
N ILE A 152 -8.17 8.24 -18.85
CA ILE A 152 -7.87 9.67 -19.04
C ILE A 152 -6.99 9.89 -20.28
N GLY A 153 -6.17 8.89 -20.63
CA GLY A 153 -5.18 8.96 -21.71
C GLY A 153 -3.75 9.14 -21.20
N VAL A 154 -2.81 8.66 -22.03
CA VAL A 154 -1.36 8.61 -21.78
C VAL A 154 -0.67 9.97 -21.68
N ASN A 155 -1.36 11.01 -22.09
CA ASN A 155 -0.91 12.40 -22.22
C ASN A 155 -1.29 13.28 -21.02
N HIS A 156 -1.87 12.70 -19.96
CA HIS A 156 -2.19 13.40 -18.73
C HIS A 156 -1.34 12.88 -17.56
N VAL A 157 -1.00 13.78 -16.65
CA VAL A 157 -0.47 13.40 -15.32
C VAL A 157 -1.66 13.22 -14.39
N SER A 158 -1.79 12.09 -13.71
CA SER A 158 -2.81 11.93 -12.67
C SER A 158 -2.17 12.19 -11.30
N LEU A 159 -2.74 13.11 -10.52
CA LEU A 159 -2.24 13.45 -9.18
C LEU A 159 -3.30 13.29 -8.10
N ASN A 160 -2.85 12.97 -6.90
CA ASN A 160 -3.67 12.91 -5.70
C ASN A 160 -3.03 13.74 -4.59
N ILE A 161 -3.88 14.34 -3.75
CA ILE A 161 -3.50 15.10 -2.58
C ILE A 161 -4.21 14.50 -1.36
N TYR A 162 -3.48 14.28 -0.28
CA TYR A 162 -4.01 13.83 1.01
C TYR A 162 -3.27 14.52 2.15
N ARG A 163 -3.85 14.53 3.35
CA ARG A 163 -3.16 15.06 4.53
C ARG A 163 -2.12 14.03 5.01
N SER A 164 -0.85 14.41 5.04
CA SER A 164 0.22 13.62 5.67
C SER A 164 -0.04 13.62 7.17
N SER A 165 -0.09 12.45 7.78
CA SER A 165 0.15 12.35 9.23
C SER A 165 1.65 12.55 9.48
N GLN A 166 2.04 13.13 10.62
CA GLN A 166 3.43 13.10 11.07
C GLN A 166 3.74 11.84 11.88
N ASP A 167 2.73 11.02 12.17
CA ASP A 167 2.89 9.76 12.87
C ASP A 167 3.26 8.64 11.89
N SER A 168 4.52 8.22 11.97
CA SER A 168 5.05 7.10 11.18
C SER A 168 4.27 5.79 11.36
N SER A 169 3.56 5.59 12.48
CA SER A 169 2.70 4.42 12.69
C SER A 169 1.42 4.51 11.84
N PHE A 170 0.92 5.72 11.61
CA PHE A 170 -0.21 5.98 10.72
C PHE A 170 0.23 5.83 9.25
N GLU A 171 1.39 6.35 8.86
CA GLU A 171 1.93 6.18 7.50
C GLU A 171 2.08 4.70 7.12
N LYS A 172 2.66 3.89 8.02
CA LYS A 172 2.73 2.42 7.87
C LYS A 172 1.35 1.77 7.76
N SER A 173 0.36 2.26 8.51
CA SER A 173 -1.01 1.70 8.49
C SER A 173 -1.73 1.95 7.17
N TYR A 174 -1.34 2.98 6.41
CA TYR A 174 -1.94 3.33 5.12
C TYR A 174 -1.09 2.89 3.91
N ASN A 175 -0.09 2.02 4.13
CA ASN A 175 0.85 1.56 3.10
C ASN A 175 1.51 2.70 2.32
N ILE A 176 1.87 3.76 3.05
CA ILE A 176 2.63 4.89 2.54
C ILE A 176 4.06 4.79 3.06
#